data_AF-A0A388RTL4-F1
#
_entry.id   AF-A0A388RTL4-F1
#
_cell.length_a   1.000
_cell.length_b   1.000
_cell.length_c   1.000
_cell.angle_alpha   90.00
_cell.angle_beta   90.00
_cell.angle_gamma   90.00
#
_symmetry.space_group_name_H-M   'P 1'
#
loop_
_entity.id
_entity.type
_entity.pdbx_description
1 polymer ?
#
loop_
_entity_poly.entity_id
_entity_poly.type
_entity_poly.pdbx_seq_one_letter_code
_entity_poly.pdbx_strand_id
1 'polypeptide(L)'
;MAGRPGRAAGGGVAVAGATLANWLGYGWLSIVGAGVTYALWFRGVARMPSSAVSALGLLSPVSATALGFLVLGQALTAVQAVGALLVLASVWLGQRAPN
;
A
#
# COMPACT_ATOMS: atom_id res chain seq x y z
N MET A 1 -47.01 19.12 -12.14
CA MET A 1 -45.84 19.97 -12.42
C MET A 1 -45.52 20.80 -11.18
N ALA A 2 -44.66 20.30 -10.29
CA ALA A 2 -44.10 21.10 -9.18
C ALA A 2 -42.63 20.70 -9.04
N GLY A 3 -41.73 21.65 -9.31
CA GLY A 3 -40.29 21.45 -9.40
C GLY A 3 -39.68 21.02 -8.07
N ARG A 4 -38.88 19.96 -8.09
CA ARG A 4 -38.06 19.56 -6.93
C ARG A 4 -36.90 20.57 -6.79
N PRO A 5 -36.79 21.29 -5.67
CA PRO A 5 -35.67 22.20 -5.44
C PRO A 5 -34.34 21.44 -5.41
N GLY A 6 -33.33 22.05 -6.04
CA GLY A 6 -32.03 21.48 -6.35
C GLY A 6 -31.26 21.01 -5.12
N ARG A 7 -30.58 19.88 -5.31
CA ARG A 7 -29.62 19.29 -4.37
C ARG A 7 -28.33 20.13 -4.39
N ALA A 8 -28.38 21.32 -3.79
CA ALA A 8 -27.20 22.11 -3.46
C ALA A 8 -26.67 21.64 -2.11
N ALA A 9 -25.84 20.61 -2.13
CA ALA A 9 -24.91 20.32 -1.06
C ALA A 9 -23.68 19.69 -1.70
N GLY A 10 -22.93 20.51 -2.45
CA GLY A 10 -21.51 20.29 -2.60
C GLY A 10 -20.95 20.25 -1.18
N GLY A 11 -20.64 19.04 -0.70
CA GLY A 11 -19.97 18.82 0.57
C GLY A 11 -18.57 19.40 0.46
N GLY A 12 -18.46 20.72 0.61
CA GLY A 12 -17.20 21.35 0.97
C GLY A 12 -16.76 20.67 2.24
N VAL A 13 -15.65 19.94 2.18
CA VAL A 13 -14.97 19.44 3.37
C VAL A 13 -14.57 20.68 4.14
N ALA A 14 -15.44 21.13 5.06
CA ALA A 14 -15.14 22.24 5.93
C ALA A 14 -13.96 21.81 6.79
N VAL A 15 -12.75 22.26 6.43
CA VAL A 15 -11.55 22.13 7.27
C VAL A 15 -11.66 23.15 8.41
N ALA A 16 -12.79 23.14 9.12
CA ALA A 16 -13.01 23.97 10.27
C ALA A 16 -12.32 23.29 11.47
N GLY A 17 -11.14 23.79 11.84
CA GLY A 17 -10.39 23.35 13.01
C GLY A 17 -9.38 22.23 12.74
N ALA A 18 -8.44 22.41 11.81
CA ALA A 18 -7.28 21.52 11.74
C ALA A 18 -6.45 21.66 13.02
N THR A 19 -6.51 20.65 13.89
CA THR A 19 -5.75 20.61 15.14
C THR A 19 -4.25 20.52 14.84
N LEU A 20 -3.41 20.87 15.81
CA LEU A 20 -1.96 20.67 15.68
C LEU A 20 -1.62 19.21 15.35
N ALA A 21 -2.35 18.25 15.94
CA ALA A 21 -2.19 16.83 15.64
C ALA A 21 -2.46 16.51 14.16
N ASN A 22 -3.47 17.13 13.54
CA ASN A 22 -3.74 16.95 12.12
C ASN A 22 -2.58 17.48 11.26
N TRP A 23 -2.06 18.65 11.59
CA TRP A 23 -0.91 19.23 10.87
C TRP A 23 0.36 18.38 11.02
N LEU A 24 0.64 17.87 12.22
CA LEU A 24 1.74 16.94 12.45
C LEU A 24 1.54 15.64 11.67
N GLY A 25 0.31 15.11 11.63
CA GLY A 25 -0.04 13.94 10.84
C GLY A 25 0.20 14.17 9.34
N TYR A 26 -0.23 15.32 8.80
CA TYR A 26 0.04 15.68 7.40
C TYR A 26 1.54 15.88 7.14
N GLY A 27 2.26 16.51 8.06
CA GLY A 27 3.72 16.64 7.97
C GLY A 27 4.40 15.28 7.92
N TRP A 28 4.01 14.35 8.79
CA TRP A 28 4.51 12.99 8.80
C TRP A 28 4.21 12.24 7.49
N LEU A 29 2.95 12.25 7.04
CA LEU A 29 2.54 11.55 5.83
C LEU A 29 3.22 12.12 4.57
N SER A 30 3.35 13.45 4.48
CA SER A 30 3.97 14.09 3.31
C SER A 30 5.48 13.96 3.28
N ILE A 31 6.17 14.20 4.40
CA ILE A 31 7.65 14.17 4.44
C ILE A 31 8.14 12.73 4.50
N VAL A 32 7.66 11.95 5.48
CA VAL A 32 8.16 10.59 5.72
C VAL A 32 7.42 9.60 4.83
N GLY A 33 6.09 9.62 4.86
CA GLY A 33 5.24 8.68 4.12
C GLY A 33 5.40 8.79 2.60
N ALA A 34 5.55 10.01 2.07
CA ALA A 34 5.74 10.24 0.65
C ALA A 34 7.18 10.66 0.30
N GLY A 35 7.66 11.82 0.72
CA GLY A 35 8.92 12.41 0.25
C GLY A 35 10.14 11.49 0.40
N VAL A 36 10.46 11.10 1.64
CA VAL A 36 11.61 10.25 1.96
C VAL A 36 11.42 8.85 1.37
N THR A 37 10.25 8.24 1.56
CA THR A 37 9.94 6.90 1.04
C THR A 37 10.09 6.84 -0.47
N TYR A 38 9.51 7.78 -1.23
CA TYR A 38 9.64 7.81 -2.68
C TYR A 38 11.07 8.09 -3.14
N ALA A 39 11.79 9.00 -2.47
CA ALA A 39 13.19 9.26 -2.80
C ALA A 39 14.04 7.99 -2.64
N LEU A 40 13.88 7.25 -1.55
CA LEU A 40 14.55 5.96 -1.35
C LEU A 40 14.11 4.93 -2.37
N TRP A 41 12.80 4.86 -2.66
CA TRP A 41 12.25 3.90 -3.60
C TRP A 41 12.82 4.09 -5.00
N PHE A 42 12.71 5.29 -5.56
CA PHE A 42 13.22 5.57 -6.91
C PHE A 42 14.73 5.39 -7.01
N ARG A 43 15.49 5.82 -5.97
CA ARG A 43 16.94 5.56 -5.92
C ARG A 43 17.27 4.07 -5.91
N GLY A 44 16.45 3.25 -5.25
CA GLY A 44 16.57 1.80 -5.21
C GLY A 44 16.27 1.16 -6.57
N VAL A 45 15.08 1.42 -7.13
CA VAL A 45 14.65 0.89 -8.45
C VAL A 45 15.67 1.20 -9.53
N ALA A 46 16.17 2.43 -9.56
CA ALA A 46 17.10 2.88 -10.59
C ALA A 46 18.41 2.06 -10.63
N ARG A 47 18.72 1.30 -9.58
CA ARG A 47 19.94 0.49 -9.45
C ARG A 47 19.68 -1.02 -9.51
N MET A 48 18.43 -1.45 -9.65
CA MET A 48 18.03 -2.86 -9.59
C MET A 48 17.59 -3.40 -10.95
N PRO A 49 17.85 -4.68 -11.26
CA PRO A 49 17.28 -5.34 -12.42
C PRO A 49 15.75 -5.48 -12.28
N SER A 50 15.03 -5.52 -13.40
CA SER A 50 13.56 -5.58 -13.45
C SER A 50 12.96 -6.77 -12.68
N SER A 51 13.66 -7.91 -12.65
CA SER A 51 13.27 -9.09 -11.89
C SER A 51 13.26 -8.86 -10.38
N ALA A 52 14.20 -8.09 -9.84
CA ALA A 52 14.27 -7.75 -8.42
C ALA A 52 13.20 -6.71 -8.03
N VAL A 53 12.97 -5.71 -8.89
CA VAL A 53 11.92 -4.70 -8.71
C VAL A 53 10.53 -5.34 -8.62
N SER A 54 10.28 -6.35 -9.44
CA SER A 54 9.02 -7.11 -9.42
C SER A 54 8.82 -7.85 -8.10
N ALA A 55 9.87 -8.43 -7.53
CA ALA A 55 9.81 -9.11 -6.24
C ALA A 55 9.54 -8.15 -5.06
N LEU A 56 10.04 -6.91 -5.12
CA LEU A 56 9.76 -5.89 -4.10
C LEU A 56 8.27 -5.56 -3.97
N GLY A 57 7.50 -5.61 -5.07
CA GLY A 57 6.04 -5.44 -5.03
C GLY A 57 5.33 -6.45 -4.13
N LEU A 58 5.87 -7.67 -4.01
CA LEU A 58 5.34 -8.72 -3.16
C LEU A 58 5.58 -8.48 -1.67
N LEU A 59 6.50 -7.57 -1.31
CA LEU A 59 6.70 -7.22 0.09
C LEU A 59 5.46 -6.58 0.71
N SER A 60 4.61 -5.90 -0.07
CA SER A 60 3.36 -5.32 0.43
C SER A 60 2.38 -6.38 0.95
N PRO A 61 1.94 -7.37 0.14
CA PRO A 61 1.07 -8.43 0.63
C PRO A 61 1.74 -9.32 1.70
N VAL A 62 3.06 -9.53 1.64
CA VAL A 62 3.80 -10.26 2.69
C VAL A 62 3.77 -9.49 4.01
N SER A 63 4.05 -8.19 4.00
CA SER A 63 4.01 -7.34 5.19
C SER A 63 2.60 -7.24 5.75
N ALA A 64 1.59 -7.06 4.88
CA ALA A 64 0.19 -7.04 5.29
C ALA A 64 -0.24 -8.36 5.95
N THR A 65 0.15 -9.50 5.38
CA THR A 65 -0.12 -10.83 5.95
C THR A 65 0.59 -11.03 7.28
N ALA A 66 1.87 -10.64 7.36
CA ALA A 66 2.66 -10.74 8.59
C ALA A 66 2.08 -9.86 9.71
N LEU A 67 1.69 -8.62 9.41
CA LEU A 67 1.04 -7.74 10.37
C LEU A 67 -0.34 -8.28 10.77
N GLY A 68 -1.14 -8.76 9.81
CA GLY A 68 -2.42 -9.41 10.07
C GLY A 68 -2.27 -10.58 11.04
N PHE A 69 -1.29 -11.45 10.82
CA PHE A 69 -1.03 -12.59 11.68
C PHE A 69 -0.44 -12.22 13.05
N LEU A 70 0.63 -11.43 13.07
CA LEU A 70 1.40 -11.14 14.29
C LEU A 70 0.75 -10.07 15.17
N VAL A 71 0.11 -9.07 14.57
CA VAL A 71 -0.44 -7.91 15.28
C VAL A 71 -1.95 -8.04 15.46
N LEU A 72 -2.67 -8.55 14.45
CA LEU A 72 -4.14 -8.69 14.50
C LEU A 72 -4.61 -10.12 14.83
N GLY A 73 -3.71 -11.11 14.94
CA GLY A 73 -4.07 -12.51 15.23
C GLY A 73 -4.84 -13.19 14.09
N GLN A 74 -4.77 -12.67 12.87
CA GLN A 74 -5.50 -13.19 11.72
C GLN A 74 -4.75 -14.36 11.08
N ALA A 75 -5.32 -15.56 11.17
CA ALA A 75 -4.79 -16.72 10.49
C ALA A 75 -5.20 -16.72 9.00
N LEU A 76 -4.29 -17.21 8.15
CA LEU A 76 -4.61 -17.50 6.76
C LEU A 76 -5.62 -18.65 6.70
N THR A 77 -6.65 -18.49 5.89
CA THR A 77 -7.49 -19.63 5.49
C THR A 77 -6.68 -20.61 4.65
N ALA A 78 -7.12 -21.87 4.57
CA ALA A 78 -6.44 -22.89 3.76
C ALA A 78 -6.25 -22.45 2.29
N VAL A 79 -7.27 -21.81 1.69
CA VAL A 79 -7.20 -21.32 0.32
C VAL A 79 -6.17 -20.18 0.16
N GLN A 80 -6.11 -19.25 1.12
CA GLN A 80 -5.10 -18.19 1.11
C GLN A 80 -3.69 -18.75 1.27
N ALA A 81 -3.51 -19.77 2.11
CA ALA A 81 -2.22 -20.44 2.28
C ALA A 81 -1.76 -21.12 0.98
N VAL A 82 -2.65 -21.84 0.28
CA VAL A 82 -2.36 -22.43 -1.03
C VAL A 82 -2.01 -21.33 -2.05
N GLY A 83 -2.78 -20.25 -2.09
CA GLY A 83 -2.48 -19.10 -2.95
C GLY A 83 -1.10 -18.48 -2.67
N ALA A 84 -0.75 -18.30 -1.40
CA ALA A 84 0.56 -17.81 -0.99
C ALA A 84 1.70 -18.74 -1.44
N LEU A 85 1.54 -20.05 -1.26
CA LEU A 85 2.51 -21.05 -1.73
C LEU A 85 2.69 -21.01 -3.25
N LEU A 86 1.60 -20.90 -4.02
CA LEU A 86 1.66 -20.79 -5.47
C LEU A 86 2.40 -19.52 -5.94
N VAL A 87 2.16 -18.39 -5.29
CA VAL A 87 2.88 -17.14 -5.58
C VAL A 87 4.38 -17.29 -5.29
N LEU A 88 4.75 -17.82 -4.12
CA LEU A 88 6.15 -18.04 -3.76
C LEU A 88 6.86 -19.00 -4.72
N ALA A 89 6.21 -20.10 -5.10
CA ALA A 89 6.74 -21.05 -6.07
C ALA A 89 6.93 -20.41 -7.45
N SER A 90 5.99 -19.59 -7.90
CA SER A 90 6.06 -18.88 -9.18
C SER A 90 7.23 -17.89 -9.21
N VAL A 91 7.44 -17.14 -8.13
CA VAL A 91 8.58 -16.22 -7.99
C VAL A 91 9.88 -17.00 -8.03
N TRP A 92 10.00 -18.07 -7.24
CA TRP A 92 11.20 -18.88 -7.18
C TRP A 92 11.57 -19.51 -8.52
N LEU A 93 10.58 -20.00 -9.28
CA LEU A 93 10.77 -20.47 -10.65
C LEU A 93 11.21 -19.33 -11.58
N GLY A 94 10.56 -18.17 -11.49
CA GLY A 94 10.87 -17.00 -12.32
C GLY A 94 12.28 -16.43 -12.09
N GLN A 95 12.80 -16.49 -10.86
CA GLN A 95 14.19 -16.09 -10.56
C GLN A 95 15.25 -17.08 -11.07
N ARG A 96 14.85 -18.29 -11.46
CA ARG A 96 15.75 -19.34 -11.98
C ARG A 96 15.76 -19.44 -13.50
N ALA A 97 14.83 -18.76 -14.18
CA ALA A 97 14.86 -18.70 -15.64
C ALA A 97 16.18 -18.03 -16.07
N PRO A 98 16.99 -18.68 -16.92
CA PRO A 98 18.22 -18.07 -17.42
C PRO A 98 17.85 -16.79 -18.17
N ASN A 99 18.47 -15.67 -17.76
CA ASN A 99 18.38 -14.39 -18.45
C ASN A 99 19.20 -14.42 -19.75
#